data_AF-A0A975AW65-F1
#
_entry.id   AF-A0A975AW65-F1
#
_cell.length_a   1.000
_cell.length_b   1.000
_cell.length_c   1.000
_cell.angle_alpha   90.00
_cell.angle_beta   90.00
_cell.angle_gamma   90.00
#
_symmetry.space_group_name_H-M   'P 1'
#
loop_
_entity.id
_entity.type
_entity.pdbx_description
1 polymer ?
#
loop_
_entity_poly.entity_id
_entity_poly.type
_entity_poly.pdbx_seq_one_letter_code
_entity_poly.pdbx_strand_id
1 'polypeptide(L)'
;MNIKLKSGKKITALFLALTLTVGLGSVAYAETFGDDKNGASNVEVLQVKYDGAAWNYSGSGYNWASFKYTRNGRTLLTKVAYSGKVTGSVWDDLIHWGEEYTTKFSWNRG
;
A
#
# COMPACT_ATOMS: atom_id res chain seq x y z
N MET A 1 -1.20 27.13 6.19
CA MET A 1 -0.27 26.19 6.85
C MET A 1 0.69 25.65 5.79
N ASN A 2 1.93 26.15 5.72
CA ASN A 2 2.91 25.71 4.73
C ASN A 2 3.70 24.52 5.29
N ILE A 3 3.50 23.33 4.71
CA ILE A 3 4.23 22.13 5.12
C ILE A 3 5.61 22.15 4.45
N LYS A 4 6.64 22.60 5.18
CA LYS A 4 8.03 22.42 4.78
C LYS A 4 8.43 20.95 4.97
N LEU A 5 8.45 20.20 3.88
CA LEU A 5 9.01 18.84 3.85
C LEU A 5 10.51 18.88 4.19
N LYS A 6 10.93 18.17 5.25
CA LYS A 6 12.34 18.02 5.69
C LYS A 6 13.19 17.45 4.54
N SER A 7 14.32 18.09 4.25
CA SER A 7 15.16 17.86 3.06
C SER A 7 15.57 16.40 2.82
N GLY A 8 15.73 15.59 3.87
CA GLY A 8 16.05 14.15 3.74
C GLY A 8 14.98 13.33 3.01
N LYS A 9 13.70 13.65 3.17
CA LYS A 9 12.61 12.92 2.47
C LYS A 9 12.61 13.20 0.96
N LYS A 10 13.07 14.38 0.54
CA LYS A 10 13.13 14.78 -0.87
C LYS A 10 14.23 14.05 -1.62
N ILE A 11 15.38 13.83 -0.97
CA ILE A 11 16.53 13.11 -1.57
C ILE A 11 16.20 11.63 -1.75
N THR A 12 15.55 10.99 -0.77
CA THR A 12 15.12 9.58 -0.89
C THR A 12 14.07 9.39 -1.99
N ALA A 13 13.11 10.31 -2.10
CA ALA A 13 12.12 10.28 -3.18
C ALA A 13 12.78 10.48 -4.56
N LEU A 14 13.79 11.35 -4.64
CA LEU A 14 14.55 11.58 -5.87
C LEU A 14 15.39 10.36 -6.26
N PHE A 15 16.02 9.68 -5.30
CA PHE A 15 16.74 8.42 -5.54
C PHE A 15 15.80 7.29 -5.97
N LEU A 16 14.63 7.16 -5.34
CA LEU A 16 13.63 6.17 -5.73
C LEU A 16 13.10 6.45 -7.15
N ALA A 17 12.83 7.71 -7.48
CA ALA A 17 12.46 8.12 -8.82
C ALA A 17 13.58 7.83 -9.83
N LEU A 18 14.85 8.06 -9.47
CA LEU A 18 16.00 7.75 -10.30
C LEU A 18 16.17 6.23 -10.52
N THR A 19 15.94 5.39 -9.50
CA THR A 19 15.98 3.93 -9.68
C THR A 19 14.84 3.41 -10.56
N LEU A 20 13.67 4.05 -10.52
CA LEU A 20 12.54 3.69 -11.37
C LEU A 20 12.73 4.15 -12.83
N THR A 21 13.44 5.26 -13.05
CA THR A 21 13.69 5.77 -14.42
C THR A 21 14.94 5.17 -15.07
N VAL A 22 15.95 4.79 -14.29
CA VAL A 22 17.18 4.14 -14.79
C VAL A 22 17.00 2.63 -14.92
N GLY A 23 16.01 2.05 -14.23
CA GLY A 23 15.53 0.68 -14.44
C GLY A 23 14.72 0.51 -15.72
N LEU A 24 15.31 0.88 -16.88
CA LEU A 24 14.79 0.45 -18.16
C LEU A 24 15.01 -1.07 -18.30
N GLY A 25 13.92 -1.80 -18.57
CA GLY A 25 13.98 -3.04 -19.34
C GLY A 25 14.13 -4.32 -18.55
N SER A 26 13.14 -4.68 -17.74
CA SER A 26 12.77 -6.10 -17.65
C SER A 26 11.42 -6.20 -18.33
N VAL A 27 11.42 -6.68 -19.57
CA VAL A 27 10.22 -7.22 -20.21
C VAL A 27 9.68 -8.26 -19.24
N ALA A 28 8.61 -7.92 -18.52
CA ALA A 28 7.91 -8.88 -17.68
C ALA A 28 7.54 -10.06 -18.59
N TYR A 29 8.17 -11.20 -18.39
CA TYR A 29 7.87 -12.39 -19.19
C TYR A 29 6.48 -12.85 -18.78
N ALA A 30 5.49 -12.50 -19.60
CA ALA A 30 4.16 -13.02 -19.46
C ALA A 30 4.05 -14.27 -20.32
N GLU A 31 3.99 -15.43 -19.68
CA GLU A 31 3.68 -16.68 -20.37
C GLU A 31 2.20 -16.99 -20.19
N THR A 32 1.58 -17.49 -21.25
CA THR A 32 0.21 -18.00 -21.22
C THR A 32 0.23 -19.43 -21.73
N PHE A 33 -0.33 -20.33 -20.95
CA PHE A 33 -0.43 -21.76 -21.22
C PHE A 33 -1.89 -22.13 -21.41
N GLY A 34 -2.17 -23.07 -22.32
CA GLY A 34 -3.53 -23.58 -22.55
C GLY A 34 -4.23 -22.93 -23.75
N ASP A 35 -5.55 -23.00 -23.74
CA ASP A 35 -6.42 -22.56 -24.84
C ASP A 35 -7.55 -21.64 -24.36
N ASP A 36 -8.48 -21.32 -25.27
CA ASP A 36 -9.65 -20.47 -25.06
C ASP A 36 -10.67 -21.04 -24.07
N LYS A 37 -10.56 -22.32 -23.69
CA LYS A 37 -11.45 -23.00 -22.75
C LYS A 37 -10.78 -23.32 -21.42
N ASN A 38 -9.46 -23.42 -21.38
CA ASN A 38 -8.71 -23.67 -20.15
C ASN A 38 -7.24 -23.25 -20.29
N GLY A 39 -6.80 -22.30 -19.48
CA GLY A 39 -5.43 -21.81 -19.49
C GLY A 39 -5.00 -21.11 -18.21
N ALA A 40 -3.69 -20.83 -18.12
CA ALA A 40 -3.04 -20.15 -17.01
C ALA A 40 -2.02 -19.15 -17.54
N SER A 41 -1.84 -18.01 -16.86
CA SER A 41 -0.79 -17.05 -17.20
C SER A 41 -0.09 -16.51 -15.95
N ASN A 42 1.14 -16.04 -16.13
CA ASN A 42 1.88 -15.28 -15.14
C ASN A 42 2.29 -13.92 -15.70
N VAL A 43 2.50 -12.94 -14.83
CA VAL A 43 3.10 -11.65 -15.17
C VAL A 43 3.97 -11.25 -13.98
N GLU A 44 5.18 -10.77 -14.25
CA GLU A 44 6.02 -10.17 -13.22
C GLU A 44 5.46 -8.79 -12.85
N VAL A 45 5.23 -8.56 -11.55
CA VAL A 45 4.71 -7.30 -11.03
C VAL A 45 5.62 -6.73 -9.95
N LEU A 46 5.90 -5.43 -10.02
CA LEU A 46 6.61 -4.71 -8.97
C LEU A 46 5.60 -4.26 -7.92
N GLN A 47 5.79 -4.63 -6.66
CA GLN A 47 4.82 -4.37 -5.60
C GLN A 47 5.31 -3.40 -4.54
N VAL A 48 4.40 -2.59 -4.01
CA VAL A 48 4.58 -1.76 -2.82
C VAL A 48 3.80 -2.38 -1.66
N LYS A 49 4.48 -2.57 -0.53
CA LYS A 49 3.86 -2.98 0.72
C LYS A 49 3.48 -1.76 1.55
N TYR A 50 2.23 -1.70 2.00
CA TYR A 50 1.75 -0.73 2.97
C TYR A 50 1.61 -1.41 4.33
N ASP A 51 2.43 -1.02 5.29
CA ASP A 51 2.35 -1.47 6.68
C ASP A 51 1.58 -0.46 7.54
N GLY A 52 0.45 -0.90 8.09
CA GLY A 52 -0.42 -0.11 8.94
C GLY A 52 -0.36 -0.58 10.39
N ALA A 53 -0.60 0.36 11.30
CA ALA A 53 -0.74 0.07 12.72
C ALA A 53 -1.77 1.00 13.38
N ALA A 54 -2.52 0.46 14.33
CA ALA A 54 -3.30 1.24 15.30
C ALA A 54 -2.95 0.74 16.71
N TRP A 55 -2.98 1.65 17.68
CA TRP A 55 -2.73 1.30 19.07
C TRP A 55 -3.62 2.10 20.00
N ASN A 56 -4.08 1.46 21.06
CA ASN A 56 -4.81 2.10 22.15
C ASN A 56 -4.28 1.57 23.48
N TYR A 57 -3.76 2.46 24.33
CA TYR A 57 -3.23 2.09 25.64
C TYR A 57 -3.99 2.85 26.73
N SER A 58 -3.94 2.33 27.96
CA SER A 58 -4.50 3.03 29.12
C SER A 58 -3.97 4.46 29.21
N GLY A 59 -4.87 5.42 29.43
CA GLY A 59 -4.55 6.86 29.45
C GLY A 59 -4.67 7.58 28.10
N SER A 60 -5.03 6.90 27.01
CA SER A 60 -5.24 7.54 25.70
C SER A 60 -6.43 8.50 25.63
N GLY A 61 -7.41 8.33 26.52
CA GLY A 61 -8.70 9.04 26.48
C GLY A 61 -9.71 8.48 25.46
N TYR A 62 -9.41 7.32 24.86
CA TYR A 62 -10.25 6.64 23.87
C TYR A 62 -10.42 5.15 24.24
N ASN A 63 -11.56 4.59 23.89
CA ASN A 63 -11.87 3.16 24.06
C ASN A 63 -11.19 2.29 22.99
N TRP A 64 -10.92 2.85 21.80
CA TRP A 64 -10.26 2.14 20.71
C TRP A 64 -9.61 3.08 19.69
N ALA A 65 -8.68 2.52 18.91
CA ALA A 65 -8.15 3.11 17.70
C ALA A 65 -8.20 2.08 16.56
N SER A 66 -8.39 2.53 15.33
CA SER A 66 -8.49 1.65 14.17
C SER A 66 -7.82 2.24 12.95
N PHE A 67 -7.45 1.37 12.02
CA PHE A 67 -7.08 1.78 10.67
C PHE A 67 -7.72 0.87 9.63
N LYS A 68 -7.87 1.40 8.42
CA LYS A 68 -8.47 0.74 7.28
C LYS A 68 -7.74 1.12 5.99
N TYR A 69 -7.51 0.11 5.15
CA TYR A 69 -7.09 0.28 3.77
C TYR A 69 -8.26 0.03 2.82
N THR A 70 -8.46 0.92 1.85
CA THR A 70 -9.48 0.78 0.80
C THR A 70 -8.89 0.98 -0.58
N ARG A 71 -9.39 0.25 -1.58
CA ARG A 71 -9.03 0.40 -3.00
C ARG A 71 -10.30 0.25 -3.84
N ASN A 72 -10.55 1.18 -4.77
CA ASN A 72 -11.76 1.22 -5.59
C ASN A 72 -13.08 1.01 -4.80
N GLY A 73 -13.24 1.71 -3.68
CA GLY A 73 -14.41 1.57 -2.79
C GLY A 73 -14.48 0.26 -1.98
N ARG A 74 -13.61 -0.72 -2.23
CA ARG A 74 -13.53 -1.98 -1.49
C ARG A 74 -12.60 -1.85 -0.30
N THR A 75 -12.97 -2.46 0.81
CA THR A 75 -12.08 -2.57 1.98
C THR A 75 -11.13 -3.73 1.80
N LEU A 76 -9.83 -3.45 1.83
CA LEU A 76 -8.78 -4.47 1.76
C LEU A 76 -8.45 -5.04 3.14
N LEU A 77 -8.41 -4.16 4.15
CA LEU A 77 -8.07 -4.52 5.53
C LEU A 77 -8.66 -3.51 6.49
N THR A 78 -9.18 -3.97 7.62
CA THR A 78 -9.51 -3.14 8.79
C THR A 78 -8.95 -3.80 10.04
N LYS A 79 -8.36 -3.01 10.93
CA LYS A 79 -7.85 -3.46 12.23
C LYS A 79 -8.25 -2.47 13.30
N VAL A 80 -8.65 -2.98 14.47
CA VAL A 80 -9.06 -2.20 15.63
C VAL A 80 -8.25 -2.66 16.84
N ALA A 81 -7.63 -1.72 17.55
CA ALA A 81 -7.00 -1.92 18.84
C ALA A 81 -7.90 -1.35 19.94
N TYR A 82 -8.45 -2.23 20.78
CA TYR A 82 -9.15 -1.85 22.01
C TYR A 82 -8.16 -1.64 23.17
N SER A 83 -7.15 -2.52 23.25
CA SER A 83 -6.02 -2.41 24.16
C SER A 83 -4.78 -3.00 23.48
N GLY A 84 -3.65 -2.30 23.55
CA GLY A 84 -2.41 -2.68 22.89
C GLY A 84 -2.27 -2.13 21.47
N LYS A 85 -1.51 -2.83 20.64
CA LYS A 85 -1.20 -2.46 19.24
C LYS A 85 -1.64 -3.57 18.30
N VAL A 86 -2.26 -3.20 17.19
CA VAL A 86 -2.57 -4.08 16.07
C VAL A 86 -1.82 -3.59 14.82
N THR A 87 -1.40 -4.54 13.99
CA THR A 87 -0.74 -4.27 12.71
C THR A 87 -1.39 -5.06 11.59
N GLY A 88 -1.14 -4.65 10.36
CA GLY A 88 -1.60 -5.34 9.17
C GLY A 88 -1.07 -4.67 7.92
N SER A 89 -1.01 -5.44 6.84
CA SER A 89 -0.36 -5.01 5.61
C SER A 89 -1.24 -5.29 4.40
N VAL A 90 -1.12 -4.44 3.38
CA VAL A 90 -1.69 -4.67 2.05
C VAL A 90 -0.62 -4.43 0.99
N TRP A 91 -0.77 -5.07 -0.15
CA TRP A 91 0.14 -4.94 -1.30
C TRP A 91 -0.55 -4.21 -2.43
N ASP A 92 0.19 -3.35 -3.12
CA ASP A 92 -0.27 -2.64 -4.31
C ASP A 92 0.74 -2.84 -5.44
N ASP A 93 0.25 -2.82 -6.67
CA ASP A 93 1.09 -2.90 -7.86
C ASP A 93 1.58 -1.49 -8.22
N LEU A 94 2.88 -1.34 -8.45
CA LEU A 94 3.50 -0.07 -8.82
C LEU A 94 3.26 0.29 -10.29
N ILE A 95 2.80 -0.63 -11.13
CA ILE A 95 2.71 -0.44 -12.58
C ILE A 95 1.31 0.07 -12.98
N HIS A 96 0.28 -0.25 -12.20
CA HIS A 96 -1.10 0.17 -12.45
C HIS A 96 -1.41 1.48 -11.72
N TRP A 97 -1.38 2.59 -12.47
CA TRP A 97 -1.62 3.94 -11.95
C TRP A 97 -3.05 4.40 -12.23
N GLY A 98 -3.81 4.74 -11.19
CA GLY A 98 -5.17 5.25 -11.29
C GLY A 98 -5.89 5.24 -9.95
N GLU A 99 -6.97 6.02 -9.81
CA GLU A 99 -7.75 6.06 -8.55
C GLU A 99 -8.31 4.69 -8.15
N GLU A 100 -8.61 3.85 -9.15
CA GLU A 100 -9.11 2.49 -8.93
C GLU A 100 -8.04 1.55 -8.38
N TYR A 101 -6.76 1.76 -8.70
CA TYR A 101 -5.66 0.94 -8.19
C TYR A 101 -5.05 1.52 -6.92
N THR A 102 -5.24 2.82 -6.65
CA THR A 102 -4.61 3.49 -5.51
C THR A 102 -5.20 3.03 -4.17
N THR A 103 -4.35 2.42 -3.34
CA THR A 103 -4.68 2.14 -1.94
C THR A 103 -4.77 3.41 -1.10
N LYS A 104 -5.90 3.59 -0.40
CA LYS A 104 -6.14 4.71 0.52
C LYS A 104 -6.11 4.23 1.96
N PHE A 105 -5.32 4.89 2.80
CA PHE A 105 -5.30 4.69 4.25
C PHE A 105 -6.28 5.63 4.95
N SER A 106 -7.03 5.10 5.91
CA SER A 106 -7.88 5.87 6.82
C SER A 106 -7.72 5.33 8.24
N TRP A 107 -7.91 6.19 9.24
CA TRP A 107 -7.86 5.80 10.64
C TRP A 107 -9.01 6.45 11.40
N ASN A 108 -9.43 5.83 12.49
CA ASN A 108 -10.49 6.34 13.34
C ASN A 108 -10.28 5.94 14.80
N ARG A 109 -10.98 6.59 15.73
CA ARG A 109 -10.94 6.32 17.18
C ARG A 109 -12.29 6.63 17.83
N GLY A 110 -12.52 6.07 19.00
CA GLY A 110 -13.71 6.31 19.84
C GLY A 110 -13.54 5.74 21.22
#